data_AF-A0A8T2UK67-F1
#
_entry.id   AF-A0A8T2UK67-F1
#
_cell.length_a   1.000
_cell.length_b   1.000
_cell.length_c   1.000
_cell.angle_alpha   90.00
_cell.angle_beta   90.00
_cell.angle_gamma   90.00
#
_symmetry.space_group_name_H-M   'P 1'
#
loop_
_entity.id
_entity.type
_entity.pdbx_description
1 polymer ?
#
loop_
_entity_poly.entity_id
_entity_poly.type
_entity_poly.pdbx_seq_one_letter_code
_entity_poly.pdbx_strand_id
1 'polypeptide(L)' 'MTAVADLTFKFAEQLGHDLELFAQHANRKSINIDDVIIAAHRNDDVASKLRALSRKLTKTNDQQQGRKRKKAANIVTVGQ' A
#
# COMPACT_ATOMS: atom_id res chain seq x y z
N MET A 1 -19.99 15.53 17.16
CA MET A 1 -19.34 14.47 16.36
C MET A 1 -17.89 14.28 16.83
N THR A 2 -17.69 14.01 18.12
CA THR A 2 -16.33 13.94 18.72
C THR A 2 -15.94 12.49 19.04
N ALA A 3 -16.90 11.67 19.48
CA ALA A 3 -16.66 10.28 19.88
C ALA A 3 -16.07 9.39 18.77
N VAL A 4 -16.51 9.53 17.52
CA VAL A 4 -15.97 8.75 16.39
C VAL A 4 -14.56 9.21 16.02
N ALA A 5 -14.29 10.52 16.12
CA ALA A 5 -12.96 11.07 15.86
C ALA A 5 -11.95 10.60 16.92
N ASP A 6 -12.31 10.68 18.20
CA ASP A 6 -11.47 10.19 19.29
C ASP A 6 -11.19 8.69 19.19
N LEU A 7 -12.22 7.91 18.83
CA LEU A 7 -12.05 6.47 18.59
C LEU A 7 -11.12 6.20 17.41
N THR A 8 -11.28 6.91 16.30
CA THR A 8 -10.43 6.76 15.12
C THR A 8 -8.98 7.14 15.42
N PHE A 9 -8.76 8.19 16.22
CA PHE A 9 -7.42 8.61 16.63
C PHE A 9 -6.73 7.54 17.49
N LYS A 10 -7.42 7.02 18.51
CA LYS A 10 -6.89 5.92 19.34
C LYS A 10 -6.65 4.64 18.53
N PHE A 11 -7.53 4.35 17.57
CA PHE A 11 -7.36 3.21 16.69
C PHE A 11 -6.14 3.38 15.77
N ALA A 12 -5.90 4.59 15.25
CA ALA A 12 -4.75 4.88 14.39
C ALA A 12 -3.41 4.66 15.11
N GLU A 13 -3.33 4.97 16.40
CA GLU A 13 -2.15 4.71 17.23
C GLU A 13 -1.84 3.21 17.32
N GLN A 14 -2.85 2.40 17.68
CA GLN A 14 -2.71 0.94 17.75
C GLN A 14 -2.37 0.35 16.39
N LEU A 15 -3.06 0.79 15.34
CA LEU A 15 -2.79 0.37 13.97
C LEU A 15 -1.36 0.68 13.54
N GLY A 16 -0.81 1.84 13.92
CA GLY A 16 0.58 2.21 13.63
C GLY A 16 1.58 1.23 14.24
N HIS A 17 1.37 0.82 15.49
CA HIS A 17 2.24 -0.14 16.16
C HIS A 17 2.12 -1.54 15.53
N ASP A 18 0.91 -1.98 15.21
CA ASP A 18 0.68 -3.26 14.54
C ASP A 18 1.41 -3.32 13.19
N LEU A 19 1.32 -2.25 12.38
CA LEU A 19 1.98 -2.17 11.08
C LEU A 19 3.51 -2.20 11.20
N GLU A 20 4.07 -1.54 12.21
CA GLU A 20 5.50 -1.61 12.49
C GLU A 20 5.93 -3.04 12.82
N LEU A 21 5.18 -3.73 13.69
CA LEU A 21 5.47 -5.12 14.06
C LEU A 21 5.37 -6.07 12.86
N PHE A 22 4.41 -5.88 11.95
CA PHE A 22 4.29 -6.70 10.74
C PHE A 22 5.48 -6.49 9.78
N ALA A 23 5.90 -5.24 9.59
CA ALA A 23 7.08 -4.95 8.78
C ALA A 23 8.36 -5.54 9.42
N GLN A 24 8.53 -5.39 10.74
CA GLN A 24 9.65 -5.95 11.48
C GLN A 24 9.67 -7.49 11.45
N HIS A 25 8.50 -8.14 11.54
CA HIS A 25 8.37 -9.60 11.42
C HIS A 25 8.89 -10.11 10.06
N ALA A 26 8.69 -9.33 9.00
CA ALA A 26 9.24 -9.60 7.68
C ALA A 26 10.68 -9.07 7.48
N ASN A 27 11.36 -8.64 8.55
CA ASN A 27 12.69 -8.03 8.56
C ASN A 27 12.81 -6.80 7.64
N ARG A 28 11.73 -6.03 7.49
CA ARG A 28 11.64 -4.82 6.66
C ARG A 28 11.58 -3.58 7.55
N LYS A 29 12.17 -2.48 7.07
CA LYS A 29 12.10 -1.14 7.70
C LYS A 29 11.03 -0.23 7.09
N SER A 30 10.30 -0.73 6.10
CA SER A 30 9.27 0.02 5.38
C SER A 30 8.01 -0.83 5.26
N ILE A 31 6.88 -0.21 5.56
CA ILE A 31 5.55 -0.81 5.55
C ILE A 31 5.09 -0.98 4.09
N ASN A 32 4.50 -2.13 3.78
CA ASN A 32 3.98 -2.46 2.46
C ASN A 32 2.46 -2.73 2.51
N ILE A 33 1.89 -3.12 1.36
CA ILE A 33 0.45 -3.41 1.27
C ILE A 33 0.08 -4.72 2.01
N ASP A 34 0.99 -5.68 2.11
CA ASP A 34 0.74 -6.92 2.85
C ASP A 34 0.54 -6.66 4.35
N ASP A 35 1.31 -5.75 4.95
CA ASP A 35 1.17 -5.34 6.34
C ASP A 35 -0.24 -4.78 6.62
N VAL A 36 -0.76 -3.96 5.70
CA VAL A 36 -2.13 -3.38 5.78
C VAL A 36 -3.20 -4.46 5.63
N ILE A 37 -2.99 -5.44 4.75
CA ILE A 37 -3.92 -6.57 4.57
C ILE A 37 -3.94 -7.45 5.82
N ILE A 38 -2.78 -7.68 6.45
CA ILE A 38 -2.66 -8.43 7.71
C ILE A 38 -3.38 -7.68 8.82
N ALA A 39 -3.23 -6.36 8.93
CA ALA A 39 -3.95 -5.57 9.95
C ALA A 39 -5.48 -5.72 9.87
N ALA A 40 -6.02 -5.95 8.68
CA ALA A 40 -7.46 -6.16 8.45
C ALA A 40 -7.95 -7.61 8.65
N HIS A 41 -7.10 -8.54 9.08
CA HIS A 41 -7.42 -9.98 9.15
C HIS A 41 -8.66 -10.33 9.98
N ARG A 42 -9.03 -9.48 10.95
CA ARG A 42 -10.21 -9.69 11.82
C ARG A 42 -11.54 -9.57 11.08
N ASN A 43 -11.54 -8.99 9.87
CA ASN A 43 -12.73 -8.80 9.07
C ASN A 43 -12.46 -9.22 7.61
N ASP A 44 -12.97 -10.39 7.24
CA ASP A 44 -12.74 -11.00 5.93
C ASP A 44 -13.25 -10.14 4.76
N ASP A 45 -14.37 -9.45 4.93
CA ASP A 45 -14.91 -8.53 3.92
C ASP A 45 -13.97 -7.35 3.69
N VAL A 46 -13.45 -6.75 4.76
CA VAL A 46 -12.50 -5.63 4.69
C VAL A 46 -11.19 -6.10 4.05
N ALA A 47 -10.63 -7.22 4.52
CA ALA A 47 -9.41 -7.78 3.96
C ALA A 47 -9.57 -8.11 2.47
N SER A 48 -10.72 -8.65 2.05
CA SER A 48 -11.02 -8.96 0.65
C SER A 48 -11.09 -7.70 -0.23
N LYS A 49 -11.72 -6.62 0.26
CA LYS A 49 -11.77 -5.32 -0.42
C LYS A 49 -10.38 -4.69 -0.55
N LEU A 50 -9.56 -4.75 0.50
CA LEU A 50 -8.18 -4.24 0.46
C LEU A 50 -7.31 -5.02 -0.52
N ARG A 51 -7.43 -6.35 -0.57
CA ARG A 51 -6.75 -7.18 -1.58
C ARG A 51 -7.17 -6.82 -3.01
N ALA A 52 -8.46 -6.56 -3.24
CA ALA A 52 -8.94 -6.11 -4.54
C ALA A 52 -8.38 -4.74 -4.93
N LEU A 53 -8.32 -3.80 -3.98
CA LEU A 53 -7.73 -2.48 -4.17
C LEU A 53 -6.23 -2.57 -4.47
N SER A 54 -5.49 -3.41 -3.74
CA SER A 54 -4.07 -3.68 -3.97
C SER A 54 -3.81 -4.14 -5.41
N ARG A 55 -4.56 -5.14 -5.88
CA ARG A 55 -4.46 -5.62 -7.28
C ARG A 55 -4.73 -4.51 -8.30
N LYS A 56 -5.66 -3.60 -8.02
CA LYS A 56 -5.96 -2.45 -8.89
C LYS A 56 -4.79 -1.47 -8.93
N LEU A 57 -4.19 -1.15 -7.77
CA LEU A 57 -3.06 -0.22 -7.67
C LEU A 57 -1.81 -0.74 -8.39
N THR A 58 -1.48 -2.03 -8.21
CA THR A 58 -0.33 -2.66 -8.89
C THR A 58 -0.47 -2.62 -10.41
N LYS A 59 -1.68 -2.89 -10.94
CA LYS A 59 -1.96 -2.78 -12.38
C LYS A 59 -1.77 -1.36 -12.92
N THR A 60 -2.25 -0.36 -12.20
CA THR A 60 -2.08 1.05 -12.61
C THR A 60 -0.62 1.48 -12.57
N ASN A 61 0.14 1.08 -11.54
CA ASN A 61 1.55 1.42 -11.40
C ASN A 61 2.40 0.76 -12.51
N ASP A 62 2.12 -0.50 -12.84
CA ASP A 62 2.79 -1.20 -13.94
C ASP A 62 2.55 -0.51 -15.31
N GLN A 63 1.30 -0.10 -15.57
CA GLN A 63 0.96 0.68 -16.77
C GLN A 63 1.66 2.05 -16.82
N GLN A 64 1.81 2.73 -15.68
CA GLN A 64 2.52 4.02 -15.60
C GLN A 64 4.04 3.86 -15.72
N GLN A 65 4.65 2.86 -15.09
CA GLN A 65 6.07 2.59 -15.19
C GLN A 65 6.47 2.10 -16.59
N GLY A 66 5.66 1.27 -17.23
CA GLY A 66 5.85 0.88 -18.64
C GLY A 66 5.80 2.08 -19.59
N ARG A 67 4.91 3.05 -19.33
CA ARG A 67 4.80 4.28 -20.13
C ARG A 67 5.94 5.28 -19.88
N LYS A 68 6.48 5.34 -18.66
CA LYS A 68 7.69 6.12 -18.32
C LYS A 68 8.97 5.51 -18.91
N ARG A 69 9.12 4.18 -18.89
CA ARG A 69 10.26 3.48 -19.52
C ARG A 69 10.29 3.63 -21.05
N LYS A 70 9.12 3.63 -21.71
CA LYS A 70 9.03 3.90 -23.17
C LYS A 70 9.42 5.34 -23.54
N LYS A 71 9.17 6.33 -22.68
CA LYS A 71 9.62 7.71 -22.91
C LYS A 71 11.13 7.86 -22.75
N ALA A 72 11.76 7.21 -21.77
CA ALA A 72 13.21 7.27 -21.58
C ALA A 72 14.00 6.64 -22.74
N ALA A 73 13.52 5.52 -23.31
CA ALA A 73 14.16 4.89 -24.47
C ALA A 73 14.08 5.72 -25.77
N ASN A 74 13.01 6.52 -25.94
CA ASN A 74 12.80 7.30 -27.15
C ASN A 74 13.59 8.63 -27.19
N ILE A 75 14.12 9.10 -26.06
CA ILE A 75 14.96 10.31 -25.99
C ILE A 75 16.41 9.98 -26.39
N VAL A 76 16.87 8.74 -26.18
CA VAL A 76 18.27 8.33 -26.41
C VAL A 76 18.54 7.97 -27.88
N THR A 77 17.51 7.76 -28.72
CA THR A 77 17.68 7.26 -30.10
C THR A 77 17.56 8.35 -31.19
N VAL A 78 17.25 9.61 -30.86
CA VAL A 78 17.09 10.71 -31.84
C VAL A 78 18.38 11.54 -32.00
N GLY A 79 19.53 11.02 -31.56
CA GLY A 79 20.80 11.74 -31.51
C GLY A 79 22.00 11.00 -32.11
N GLN A 80 21.79 10.21 -33.18
CA GLN A 80 22.87 9.75 -34.07
C GLN A 80 22.47 9.98 -35.53
#